data_AF-A0A2K4FGC7-F1
#
_entry.id   AF-A0A2K4FGC7-F1
#
_cell.length_a   1.000
_cell.length_b   1.000
_cell.length_c   1.000
_cell.angle_alpha   90.00
_cell.angle_beta   90.00
_cell.angle_gamma   90.00
#
_symmetry.space_group_name_H-M   'P 1'
#
loop_
_entity.id
_entity.type
_entity.pdbx_description
1 polymer ?
#
loop_
_entity_poly.entity_id
_entity_poly.type
_entity_poly.pdbx_seq_one_letter_code
_entity_poly.pdbx_strand_id
1 'polypeptide(L)'
;KTVDGLTTEFFWQGDQLVAENSPRHYRSYIYEPGTFRPLALLDGEGPDVRPFYYHLDHLGTPQELTNPTGQIVWSARYNGYGKLTELTHGGGEQLEQPLRFQGQYFDPESGLHYNRH
;
A
#
# COMPACT_ATOMS: atom_id res chain seq x y z
N LYS A 1 13.92 9.19 0.46
CA LYS A 1 13.96 9.47 -0.99
C LYS A 1 13.46 10.88 -1.22
N THR A 2 14.06 11.65 -2.12
CA THR A 2 13.58 13.01 -2.43
C THR A 2 13.27 13.12 -3.92
N VAL A 3 12.05 13.52 -4.28
CA VAL A 3 11.60 13.78 -5.66
C VAL A 3 10.85 15.11 -5.66
N ASP A 4 11.13 16.00 -6.61
CA ASP A 4 10.49 17.31 -6.74
C ASP A 4 10.47 18.15 -5.44
N GLY A 5 11.48 17.97 -4.57
CA GLY A 5 11.60 18.65 -3.29
C GLY A 5 10.79 18.04 -2.14
N LEU A 6 9.99 17.00 -2.38
CA LEU A 6 9.30 16.22 -1.35
C LEU A 6 10.19 15.06 -0.92
N THR A 7 10.31 14.84 0.39
CA THR A 7 11.11 13.75 0.94
C THR A 7 10.22 12.72 1.61
N THR A 8 10.27 11.47 1.13
CA THR A 8 9.62 10.32 1.76
C THR A 8 10.67 9.47 2.47
N GLU A 9 10.52 9.29 3.77
CA GLU A 9 11.31 8.39 4.60
C GLU A 9 10.66 7.00 4.62
N PHE A 10 11.47 5.95 4.57
CA PHE A 10 10.99 4.57 4.55
C PHE A 10 11.62 3.80 5.70
N PHE A 11 10.79 3.08 6.45
CA PHE A 11 11.20 2.26 7.59
C PHE A 11 11.04 0.78 7.20
N TRP A 12 12.07 0.00 7.45
CA TRP A 12 12.15 -1.39 6.99
C TRP A 12 12.44 -2.35 8.15
N GLN A 13 11.78 -3.51 8.14
CA GLN A 13 12.09 -4.64 9.00
C GLN A 13 12.56 -5.80 8.12
N GLY A 14 13.89 -6.00 8.05
CA GLY A 14 14.48 -6.85 7.03
C GLY A 14 14.12 -6.33 5.64
N ASP A 15 13.45 -7.15 4.86
CA ASP A 15 13.02 -6.83 3.49
C ASP A 15 11.63 -6.22 3.38
N GLN A 16 10.87 -6.19 4.48
CA GLN A 16 9.51 -5.65 4.52
C GLN A 16 9.51 -4.14 4.80
N LEU A 17 8.76 -3.37 4.00
CA LEU A 17 8.49 -1.96 4.25
C LEU A 17 7.44 -1.85 5.36
N VAL A 18 7.81 -1.47 6.57
CA VAL A 18 6.88 -1.43 7.70
C VAL A 18 6.22 -0.06 7.88
N ALA A 19 6.85 1.01 7.41
CA ALA A 19 6.24 2.34 7.40
C ALA A 19 6.87 3.28 6.38
N GLU A 20 6.13 4.31 5.99
CA GLU A 20 6.62 5.45 5.24
C GLU A 20 6.12 6.75 5.88
N ASN A 21 6.97 7.77 5.84
CA ASN A 21 6.66 9.10 6.32
C ASN A 21 6.95 10.10 5.21
N SER A 22 5.95 10.87 4.80
CA SER A 22 6.08 11.91 3.80
C SER A 22 5.35 13.18 4.26
N PRO A 23 5.60 14.34 3.64
CA PRO A 23 4.82 15.55 3.91
C PRO A 23 3.31 15.42 3.64
N ARG A 24 2.87 14.35 2.96
CA ARG A 24 1.47 14.13 2.58
C ARG A 24 0.75 13.13 3.48
N HIS A 25 1.47 12.15 3.99
CA HIS A 25 0.90 11.06 4.78
C HIS A 25 1.99 10.34 5.57
N TYR A 26 1.57 9.75 6.67
CA TYR A 26 2.30 8.72 7.39
C TYR A 26 1.52 7.42 7.29
N ARG A 27 2.20 6.34 6.90
CA ARG A 27 1.56 5.02 6.76
C ARG A 27 2.40 3.94 7.37
N SER A 28 1.73 2.96 7.98
CA SER A 28 2.36 1.72 8.42
C SER A 28 1.69 0.51 7.77
N TYR A 29 2.47 -0.53 7.51
CA TYR A 29 2.03 -1.75 6.87
C TYR A 29 2.21 -2.94 7.81
N ILE A 30 1.15 -3.70 8.01
CA ILE A 30 1.16 -4.94 8.78
C ILE A 30 1.13 -6.11 7.81
N TYR A 31 2.00 -7.09 8.00
CA TYR A 31 2.12 -8.29 7.15
C TYR A 31 1.77 -9.56 7.89
N GLU A 32 1.37 -10.60 7.16
CA GLU A 32 1.31 -11.97 7.69
C GLU A 32 2.72 -12.40 8.17
N PRO A 33 2.85 -13.03 9.34
CA PRO A 33 4.15 -13.42 9.89
C PRO A 33 4.99 -14.24 8.89
N GLY A 34 6.20 -13.76 8.60
CA GLY A 34 7.15 -14.45 7.73
C GLY A 34 6.85 -14.40 6.24
N THR A 35 5.93 -13.54 5.78
CA THR A 35 5.59 -13.42 4.35
C THR A 35 5.52 -11.95 3.89
N PHE A 36 5.48 -11.69 2.59
CA PHE A 36 5.24 -10.33 2.06
C PHE A 36 3.76 -9.98 1.88
N ARG A 37 2.83 -10.79 2.42
CA ARG A 37 1.40 -10.57 2.25
C ARG A 37 0.90 -9.51 3.24
N PRO A 38 0.43 -8.35 2.75
CA PRO A 38 -0.05 -7.31 3.65
C PRO A 38 -1.43 -7.67 4.19
N LEU A 39 -1.63 -7.43 5.48
CA LEU A 39 -2.89 -7.63 6.21
C LEU A 39 -3.64 -6.31 6.41
N ALA A 40 -2.92 -5.28 6.84
CA ALA A 40 -3.52 -3.96 7.10
C ALA A 40 -2.60 -2.81 6.71
N LEU A 41 -3.22 -1.71 6.29
CA LEU A 41 -2.61 -0.40 6.14
C LEU A 41 -3.14 0.49 7.25
N LEU A 42 -2.24 1.13 7.97
CA LEU A 42 -2.57 2.13 8.98
C LEU A 42 -2.20 3.51 8.40
N ASP A 43 -3.18 4.40 8.24
CA ASP A 43 -2.98 5.75 7.73
C ASP A 43 -3.10 6.77 8.86
N GLY A 44 -2.09 7.62 9.03
CA GLY A 44 -1.97 8.60 10.11
C GLY A 44 -1.07 8.15 11.28
N GLU A 45 -0.89 9.07 12.24
CA GLU A 45 -0.02 8.89 13.42
C GLU A 45 -0.80 8.97 14.73
N GLY A 46 -0.31 8.27 15.75
CA GLY A 46 -0.86 8.36 17.10
C GLY A 46 -2.30 7.82 17.21
N PRO A 47 -3.12 8.39 18.10
CA PRO A 47 -4.44 7.83 18.42
C PRO A 47 -5.48 7.95 17.29
N ASP A 48 -5.26 8.83 16.31
CA ASP A 48 -6.19 9.06 15.19
C ASP A 48 -5.89 8.18 13.97
N VAL A 49 -4.99 7.20 14.11
CA VAL A 49 -4.63 6.26 13.05
C VAL A 49 -5.86 5.48 12.56
N ARG A 50 -6.01 5.39 11.24
CA ARG A 50 -7.14 4.70 10.60
C ARG A 50 -6.68 3.39 9.99
N PRO A 51 -7.29 2.25 10.37
CA PRO A 51 -6.96 0.97 9.78
C PRO A 51 -7.77 0.69 8.51
N PHE A 52 -7.09 0.12 7.53
CA PHE A 52 -7.64 -0.42 6.30
C PHE A 52 -7.18 -1.86 6.12
N TYR A 53 -8.03 -2.70 5.55
CA TYR A 53 -7.79 -4.14 5.46
C TYR A 53 -7.61 -4.57 4.02
N TYR A 54 -6.55 -5.34 3.77
CA TYR A 54 -6.21 -5.84 2.44
C TYR A 54 -7.01 -7.08 2.08
N HIS A 55 -7.51 -7.11 0.84
CA HIS A 55 -8.03 -8.29 0.18
C HIS A 55 -7.09 -8.68 -0.94
N LEU A 56 -6.49 -9.85 -0.83
CA LEU A 56 -5.41 -10.31 -1.71
C LEU A 56 -5.91 -11.40 -2.66
N ASP A 57 -5.26 -11.53 -3.82
CA ASP A 57 -5.37 -12.74 -4.62
C ASP A 57 -4.54 -13.91 -4.03
N HIS A 58 -4.60 -15.08 -4.68
CA HIS A 58 -3.85 -16.27 -4.26
C HIS A 58 -2.32 -16.08 -4.27
N LEU A 59 -1.79 -15.09 -4.99
CA LEU A 59 -0.37 -14.74 -5.02
C LEU A 59 0.00 -13.70 -3.97
N GLY A 60 -0.95 -13.17 -3.20
CA GLY A 60 -0.70 -12.14 -2.20
C GLY A 60 -0.71 -10.71 -2.77
N THR A 61 -1.20 -10.52 -4.00
CA THR A 61 -1.31 -9.20 -4.64
C THR A 61 -2.56 -8.49 -4.13
N PRO A 62 -2.47 -7.25 -3.62
CA PRO A 62 -3.63 -6.45 -3.25
C PRO A 62 -4.60 -6.28 -4.41
N GLN A 63 -5.86 -6.67 -4.21
CA GLN A 63 -6.96 -6.42 -5.16
C GLN A 63 -7.90 -5.32 -4.61
N GLU A 64 -8.16 -5.31 -3.31
CA GLU A 64 -9.06 -4.34 -2.70
C GLU A 64 -8.58 -3.94 -1.30
N LEU A 65 -8.96 -2.74 -0.85
CA LEU A 65 -8.88 -2.32 0.54
C LEU A 65 -10.27 -1.94 1.04
N THR A 66 -10.59 -2.38 2.25
CA THR A 66 -11.81 -1.98 2.96
C THR A 66 -11.50 -1.18 4.21
N ASN A 67 -12.36 -0.22 4.51
CA ASN A 67 -12.33 0.49 5.80
C ASN A 67 -12.97 -0.37 6.93
N PRO A 68 -13.01 0.11 8.19
CA PRO A 68 -13.59 -0.62 9.30
C PRO A 68 -15.09 -0.91 9.22
N THR A 69 -15.82 -0.21 8.34
CA THR A 69 -17.24 -0.48 8.10
C THR A 69 -17.45 -1.52 6.99
N GLY A 70 -16.37 -2.03 6.39
CA GLY A 70 -16.40 -3.02 5.30
C GLY A 70 -16.62 -2.40 3.92
N GLN A 71 -16.62 -1.07 3.80
CA GLN A 71 -16.74 -0.40 2.50
C GLN A 71 -15.41 -0.47 1.75
N ILE A 72 -15.48 -0.81 0.47
CA ILE A 72 -14.33 -0.76 -0.43
C ILE A 72 -13.95 0.71 -0.64
N VAL A 73 -12.72 1.06 -0.28
CA VAL A 73 -12.15 2.41 -0.44
C VAL A 73 -11.13 2.48 -1.56
N TRP A 74 -10.58 1.34 -1.95
CA TRP A 74 -9.65 1.20 -3.07
C TRP A 74 -9.82 -0.18 -3.69
N SER A 75 -9.82 -0.26 -5.03
CA SER A 75 -9.86 -1.51 -5.77
C SER A 75 -9.01 -1.39 -7.03
N ALA A 76 -8.21 -2.41 -7.28
CA ALA A 76 -7.40 -2.57 -8.47
C ALA A 76 -7.74 -3.88 -9.16
N ARG A 77 -7.83 -3.85 -10.49
CA ARG A 77 -7.84 -5.05 -11.32
C ARG A 77 -6.61 -5.11 -12.18
N TYR A 78 -6.06 -6.31 -12.29
CA TYR A 78 -4.88 -6.59 -13.08
C TYR A 78 -5.24 -7.56 -14.21
N ASN A 79 -4.60 -7.40 -15.37
CA ASN A 79 -4.65 -8.43 -16.40
C ASN A 79 -3.75 -9.63 -16.02
N GLY A 80 -3.79 -10.71 -16.82
CA GLY A 80 -2.98 -11.92 -16.57
C GLY A 80 -1.46 -11.72 -16.59
N TYR A 81 -0.97 -10.53 -16.95
CA TYR A 81 0.46 -10.16 -16.90
C TYR A 81 0.78 -9.19 -15.75
N GLY A 82 -0.19 -8.92 -14.86
CA GLY A 82 0.02 -8.06 -13.70
C GLY A 82 -0.04 -6.56 -13.99
N LYS A 83 -0.47 -6.15 -15.18
CA LYS A 83 -0.67 -4.73 -15.50
C LYS A 83 -2.02 -4.28 -14.97
N LEU A 84 -2.02 -3.15 -14.26
CA LEU A 84 -3.23 -2.48 -13.79
C LEU A 84 -4.13 -2.11 -14.98
N THR A 85 -5.35 -2.61 -14.98
CA THR A 85 -6.37 -2.34 -16.00
C THR A 85 -7.45 -1.40 -15.52
N GLU A 86 -7.75 -1.42 -14.22
CA GLU A 86 -8.80 -0.63 -13.61
C GLU A 86 -8.37 -0.26 -12.20
N LEU A 87 -8.60 0.99 -11.81
CA LEU A 87 -8.36 1.50 -10.47
C LEU A 87 -9.55 2.36 -10.06
N THR A 88 -10.16 2.00 -8.94
CA THR A 88 -11.37 2.62 -8.44
C THR A 88 -11.21 3.01 -6.99
N HIS A 89 -11.52 4.26 -6.67
CA HIS A 89 -11.54 4.80 -5.31
C HIS A 89 -12.99 4.89 -4.84
N GLY A 90 -13.23 4.45 -3.61
CA GLY A 90 -14.57 4.32 -3.03
C GLY A 90 -14.67 5.00 -1.67
N GLY A 91 -15.88 5.02 -1.10
CA GLY A 91 -16.09 5.50 0.27
C GLY A 91 -15.83 6.99 0.52
N GLY A 92 -15.59 7.78 -0.53
CA GLY A 92 -15.24 9.21 -0.39
C GLY A 92 -13.79 9.46 0.05
N GLU A 93 -12.97 8.41 0.14
CA GLU A 93 -11.58 8.48 0.56
C GLU A 93 -10.67 8.33 -0.65
N GLN A 94 -9.69 9.22 -0.77
CA GLN A 94 -8.63 9.10 -1.78
C GLN A 94 -7.42 8.40 -1.15
N LEU A 95 -7.61 7.15 -0.77
CA LEU A 95 -6.54 6.32 -0.20
C LEU A 95 -5.74 5.68 -1.33
N GLU A 96 -4.53 6.17 -1.54
CA GLU A 96 -3.56 5.48 -2.40
C GLU A 96 -2.87 4.36 -1.65
N GLN A 97 -2.72 3.22 -2.29
CA GLN A 97 -1.97 2.09 -1.76
C GLN A 97 -0.80 1.78 -2.71
N PRO A 98 0.46 1.67 -2.21
CA PRO A 98 1.63 1.48 -3.08
C PRO A 98 2.15 0.05 -3.21
N LEU A 99 1.83 -0.90 -2.33
CA LEU A 99 2.27 -2.30 -2.48
C LEU A 99 1.61 -2.98 -3.68
N ARG A 100 2.38 -3.76 -4.45
CA ARG A 100 1.89 -4.47 -5.63
C ARG A 100 2.10 -5.98 -5.43
N PHE A 101 2.73 -6.66 -6.39
CA PHE A 101 3.19 -8.02 -6.20
C PHE A 101 4.09 -8.14 -4.95
N GLN A 102 4.25 -9.36 -4.44
CA GLN A 102 5.10 -9.60 -3.26
C GLN A 102 6.49 -8.97 -3.43
N GLY A 103 6.88 -8.15 -2.45
CA GLY A 103 8.16 -7.43 -2.47
C GLY A 103 8.22 -6.21 -3.41
N GLN A 104 7.11 -5.84 -4.07
CA GLN A 104 7.04 -4.66 -4.93
C GLN A 104 6.37 -3.48 -4.25
N TYR A 105 7.03 -2.34 -4.35
CA TYR A 105 6.51 -1.04 -3.97
C TYR A 105 6.43 -0.15 -5.21
N PHE A 106 5.24 0.35 -5.54
CA PHE A 106 5.05 1.35 -6.57
C PHE A 106 5.22 2.74 -5.97
N ASP A 107 6.19 3.47 -6.51
CA ASP A 107 6.46 4.84 -6.10
C ASP A 107 5.80 5.81 -7.09
N PRO A 108 4.71 6.49 -6.68
CA PRO A 108 3.96 7.36 -7.58
C PRO A 108 4.74 8.63 -7.98
N GLU A 109 5.70 9.08 -7.16
CA GLU A 109 6.49 10.29 -7.45
C GLU A 109 7.46 10.05 -8.61
N SER A 110 7.99 8.84 -8.73
CA SER A 110 8.91 8.46 -9.83
C SER A 110 8.28 7.62 -10.93
N GLY A 111 7.10 7.04 -10.68
CA GLY A 111 6.48 6.03 -11.56
C GLY A 111 7.25 4.71 -11.59
N LEU A 112 8.19 4.47 -10.67
CA LEU A 112 9.04 3.28 -10.64
C LEU A 112 8.50 2.22 -9.68
N HIS A 113 8.80 0.96 -10.01
CA HIS A 113 8.60 -0.17 -9.13
C HIS A 113 9.92 -0.51 -8.44
N TYR A 114 9.94 -0.41 -7.12
CA TYR A 114 11.03 -0.91 -6.30
C TYR A 114 10.75 -2.38 -6.00
N ASN A 115 11.64 -3.26 -6.47
CA ASN A 115 11.63 -4.68 -6.14
C ASN A 115 12.71 -4.93 -5.09
N ARG A 116 12.36 -5.57 -3.97
CA ARG A 116 13.35 -6.25 -3.12
C ARG A 116 13.25 -7.77 -3.33
N HIS A 117 14.41 -8.41 -3.41
CA HIS A 117 14.58 -9.84 -3.68
C HIS A 117 15.02 -10.57 -2.42
#